data_AF-A0A5D2VVM5-F1
#
_entry.id   AF-A0A5D2VVM5-F1
#
_cell.length_a   1.000
_cell.length_b   1.000
_cell.length_c   1.000
_cell.angle_alpha   90.00
_cell.angle_beta   90.00
_cell.angle_gamma   90.00
#
_symmetry.space_group_name_H-M   'P 1'
#
loop_
_entity.id
_entity.type
_entity.pdbx_description
1 polymer ?
#
loop_
_entity_poly.entity_id
_entity_poly.type
_entity_poly.pdbx_seq_one_letter_code
_entity_poly.pdbx_strand_id
1 'polypeptide(L)'
;MGCLVSTPKDSGGNRRRPGNIGEVSVYVPGLRIPKSVDFFQSLGGHLSKTLVERLTALRTRIVVMAGQEAPTITRTRRKTATQHGGSTLADLHQALEDYLPVLLGLVTDGSQLQYKVQFIWVNQEDDAEETAMFNAWYEVLSVLHLMAMLLLSQANLLLLPRTSADGYQPKVSEESRRASIDIFLKAAGYLDCAVRHVLPQLPSELRRNLPVDLAEGVLRALCLQALGQGVDIQLGMAIDSTKATLAVKRRLACEMVKYWQQAQDNIMNLPLSNGWGEKHRLFIKWKYIEAKSQPSLTAPTIKKPSLCQPFDQKTATGSCACGTHAPPYFFYPTPTRRRVRVCGPRLQPLLSSVNLPIVHPPTVVLSPY
;
A
#
# COMPACT_ATOMS: atom_id res chain seq x y z
N MET A 1 7.42 -5.84 21.30
CA MET A 1 8.30 -5.01 20.44
C MET A 1 8.06 -5.41 18.99
N GLY A 2 7.22 -4.66 18.26
CA GLY A 2 6.86 -4.93 16.87
C GLY A 2 7.49 -3.96 15.86
N CYS A 3 8.45 -3.13 16.29
CA CYS A 3 9.46 -2.61 15.39
C CYS A 3 10.61 -3.61 15.37
N LEU A 4 10.95 -4.14 14.19
CA LEU A 4 12.14 -4.95 14.00
C LEU A 4 13.36 -4.02 14.14
N VAL A 5 14.11 -4.17 15.23
CA VAL A 5 15.41 -3.53 15.42
C VAL A 5 16.46 -4.63 15.55
N SER A 6 17.36 -4.68 14.57
CA SER A 6 18.53 -5.55 14.51
C SER A 6 19.73 -4.79 15.09
N THR A 7 19.95 -4.79 16.40
CA THR A 7 21.23 -4.33 16.94
C THR A 7 22.16 -5.51 17.21
N PRO A 8 23.30 -5.64 16.53
CA PRO A 8 24.46 -6.25 17.14
C PRO A 8 25.01 -5.27 18.17
N LYS A 9 25.29 -5.76 19.38
CA LYS A 9 26.15 -5.04 20.32
C LYS A 9 27.49 -4.84 19.63
N ASP A 10 27.93 -3.60 19.46
CA ASP A 10 29.36 -3.32 19.43
C ASP A 10 29.68 -1.95 20.02
N SER A 11 30.59 -2.01 20.99
CA SER A 11 31.27 -0.92 21.64
C SER A 11 32.25 -0.27 20.65
N GLY A 12 32.25 1.06 20.55
CA GLY A 12 33.32 1.79 19.87
C GLY A 12 32.80 2.82 18.87
N GLY A 13 33.02 4.09 19.19
CA GLY A 13 32.64 5.20 18.32
C GLY A 13 33.40 5.18 17.00
N ASN A 14 32.69 5.34 15.88
CA ASN A 14 33.27 5.83 14.65
C ASN A 14 32.23 6.61 13.83
N ARG A 15 32.65 7.80 13.40
CA ARG A 15 31.86 8.78 12.64
C ARG A 15 31.19 8.12 11.42
N ARG A 16 29.86 8.16 11.38
CA ARG A 16 29.06 7.68 10.24
C ARG A 16 29.44 8.47 8.98
N ARG A 17 29.94 7.78 7.95
CA ARG A 17 29.97 8.32 6.58
C ARG A 17 28.53 8.48 6.07
N PRO A 18 28.17 9.56 5.35
CA PRO A 18 26.80 9.85 4.94
C PRO A 18 26.35 9.10 3.67
N GLY A 19 26.77 7.84 3.50
CA GLY A 19 26.65 7.10 2.22
C GLY A 19 25.88 5.78 2.28
N ASN A 20 25.20 5.47 3.38
CA ASN A 20 24.32 4.30 3.42
C ASN A 20 23.00 4.75 4.04
N ILE A 21 21.92 4.69 3.26
CA ILE A 21 20.57 4.68 3.81
C ILE A 21 20.56 3.56 4.86
N GLY A 22 20.13 3.89 6.08
CA GLY A 22 20.04 2.94 7.16
C GLY A 22 19.17 1.73 6.80
N GLU A 23 19.12 0.76 7.71
CA GLU A 23 18.23 -0.39 7.59
C GLU A 23 16.80 0.05 7.24
N VAL A 24 16.26 -0.42 6.12
CA VAL A 24 14.90 -0.06 5.68
C VAL A 24 13.90 -0.88 6.48
N SER A 25 13.24 -0.25 7.44
CA SER A 25 12.19 -0.90 8.23
C SER A 25 10.83 -0.80 7.52
N VAL A 26 10.23 -1.96 7.21
CA VAL A 26 8.86 -2.02 6.70
C VAL A 26 7.91 -2.41 7.83
N TYR A 27 6.99 -1.53 8.18
CA TYR A 27 5.88 -1.90 9.07
C TYR A 27 4.83 -2.68 8.30
N VAL A 28 4.49 -3.87 8.81
CA VAL A 28 3.42 -4.71 8.28
C VAL A 28 2.42 -4.91 9.43
N PRO A 29 1.19 -4.41 9.29
CA PRO A 29 0.11 -4.78 10.20
C PRO A 29 -0.17 -6.29 10.22
N GLY A 30 -0.80 -6.75 11.29
CA GLY A 30 -1.31 -8.11 11.41
C GLY A 30 -2.17 -8.53 10.22
N LEU A 31 -2.05 -9.81 9.84
CA LEU A 31 -2.92 -10.39 8.82
C LEU A 31 -4.30 -10.70 9.41
N ARG A 32 -5.34 -10.49 8.61
CA ARG A 32 -6.67 -11.04 8.85
C ARG A 32 -6.75 -12.43 8.22
N ILE A 33 -7.27 -13.41 8.95
CA ILE A 33 -7.48 -14.77 8.46
C ILE A 33 -8.99 -15.02 8.28
N PRO A 34 -9.46 -15.44 7.10
CA PRO A 34 -10.85 -15.81 6.92
C PRO A 34 -11.15 -17.16 7.59
N LYS A 35 -12.33 -17.32 8.19
CA LYS A 35 -12.84 -18.63 8.63
C LYS A 35 -13.65 -19.30 7.53
N SER A 36 -13.89 -20.61 7.59
CA SER A 36 -14.77 -21.32 6.64
C SER A 36 -16.18 -20.74 6.62
N VAL A 37 -16.85 -20.87 5.45
CA VAL A 37 -18.23 -20.42 5.22
C VAL A 37 -18.93 -21.51 4.41
N ASP A 38 -20.16 -21.85 4.80
CA ASP A 38 -21.02 -22.73 4.02
C ASP A 38 -21.84 -21.91 3.02
N PHE A 39 -21.36 -21.88 1.77
CA PHE A 39 -22.07 -21.22 0.68
C PHE A 39 -23.27 -22.02 0.17
N PHE A 40 -23.33 -23.33 0.38
CA PHE A 40 -24.50 -24.12 -0.06
C PHE A 40 -25.72 -23.76 0.76
N GLN A 41 -25.56 -23.62 2.07
CA GLN A 41 -26.64 -23.19 2.95
C GLN A 41 -27.17 -21.79 2.58
N SER A 42 -26.26 -20.88 2.23
CA SER A 42 -26.59 -19.46 2.02
C SER A 42 -27.02 -19.11 0.59
N LEU A 43 -26.44 -19.78 -0.41
CA LEU A 43 -26.57 -19.45 -1.84
C LEU A 43 -27.11 -20.59 -2.70
N GLY A 44 -27.29 -21.81 -2.16
CA GLY A 44 -27.69 -23.00 -2.93
C GLY A 44 -29.03 -22.88 -3.66
N GLY A 45 -29.96 -22.08 -3.14
CA GLY A 45 -31.24 -21.77 -3.78
C GLY A 45 -31.21 -20.56 -4.74
N HIS A 46 -30.07 -19.88 -4.84
CA HIS A 46 -29.93 -18.62 -5.57
C HIS A 46 -28.95 -18.68 -6.74
N LEU A 47 -27.95 -19.57 -6.66
CA LEU A 47 -26.91 -19.73 -7.68
C LEU A 47 -26.85 -21.19 -8.15
N SER A 48 -26.37 -21.41 -9.37
CA SER A 48 -26.11 -22.76 -9.86
C SER A 48 -25.08 -23.49 -8.98
N LYS A 49 -25.27 -24.79 -8.79
CA LYS A 49 -24.37 -25.66 -8.00
C LYS A 49 -22.89 -25.46 -8.32
N THR A 50 -22.54 -25.36 -9.61
CA THR A 50 -21.17 -25.17 -10.09
C THR A 50 -20.52 -23.86 -9.61
N LEU A 51 -21.29 -22.77 -9.52
CA LEU A 51 -20.81 -21.48 -9.01
C LEU A 51 -20.59 -21.53 -7.49
N VAL A 52 -21.51 -22.15 -6.76
CA VAL A 52 -21.39 -22.35 -5.30
C VAL A 52 -20.18 -23.22 -4.98
N GLU A 53 -19.97 -24.31 -5.73
CA GLU A 53 -18.78 -25.17 -5.62
C GLU A 53 -17.49 -24.39 -5.89
N ARG A 54 -17.46 -23.59 -6.96
CA ARG A 54 -16.29 -22.79 -7.31
C ARG A 54 -15.95 -21.76 -6.21
N LEU A 55 -16.97 -21.05 -5.70
CA LEU A 55 -16.80 -20.06 -4.63
C LEU A 55 -16.30 -20.72 -3.34
N THR A 56 -16.86 -21.88 -2.99
CA THR A 56 -16.45 -22.69 -1.84
C THR A 56 -15.01 -23.16 -1.96
N ALA A 57 -14.62 -23.70 -3.13
CA ALA A 57 -13.26 -24.17 -3.37
C ALA A 57 -12.21 -23.04 -3.29
N LEU A 58 -12.47 -21.90 -3.93
CA LEU A 58 -11.57 -20.74 -3.91
C LEU A 58 -11.40 -20.20 -2.50
N ARG A 59 -12.49 -20.02 -1.76
CA ARG A 59 -12.43 -19.52 -0.39
C ARG A 59 -11.76 -20.51 0.56
N THR A 60 -12.03 -21.81 0.42
CA THR A 60 -11.39 -22.86 1.23
C THR A 60 -9.88 -22.86 1.03
N ARG A 61 -9.41 -22.73 -0.22
CA ARG A 61 -7.98 -22.58 -0.53
C ARG A 61 -7.36 -21.38 0.20
N ILE A 62 -8.02 -20.22 0.19
CA ILE A 62 -7.55 -19.02 0.90
C ILE A 62 -7.50 -19.27 2.42
N VAL A 63 -8.54 -19.86 3.01
CA VAL A 63 -8.61 -20.15 4.46
C VAL A 63 -7.43 -21.03 4.89
N VAL A 64 -7.16 -22.11 4.15
CA VAL A 64 -6.04 -23.03 4.45
C VAL A 64 -4.69 -22.31 4.33
N MET A 65 -4.47 -21.56 3.25
CA MET A 65 -3.19 -20.89 3.00
C MET A 65 -2.96 -19.74 3.99
N ALA A 66 -3.95 -18.89 4.23
CA ALA A 66 -3.85 -17.79 5.19
C ALA A 66 -3.64 -18.30 6.63
N GLY A 67 -4.27 -19.42 7.00
CA GLY A 67 -4.06 -20.08 8.29
C GLY A 67 -2.64 -20.62 8.49
N GLN A 68 -1.94 -20.98 7.41
CA GLN A 68 -0.55 -21.43 7.46
C GLN A 68 0.44 -20.25 7.47
N GLU A 69 0.19 -19.21 6.67
CA GLU A 69 1.11 -18.08 6.53
C GLU A 69 1.11 -17.16 7.75
N ALA A 70 -0.07 -16.86 8.32
CA ALA A 70 -0.18 -15.85 9.38
C ALA A 70 0.58 -16.16 10.68
N PRO A 71 0.64 -17.42 11.18
CA PRO A 71 1.51 -17.77 12.31
C PRO A 71 3.00 -17.68 12.00
N THR A 72 3.40 -17.82 10.73
CA THR A 72 4.82 -17.80 10.34
C THR A 72 5.37 -16.38 10.25
N ILE A 73 4.56 -15.42 9.78
CA ILE A 73 4.91 -13.99 9.68
C ILE A 73 5.04 -13.36 11.07
N THR A 74 4.21 -13.78 12.02
CA THR A 74 4.23 -13.26 13.41
C THR A 74 5.32 -13.91 14.28
N ARG A 75 5.77 -15.14 13.96
CA ARG A 75 6.75 -15.91 14.75
C ARG A 75 8.21 -15.83 14.27
N THR A 76 8.56 -14.99 13.30
CA THR A 76 9.96 -14.80 12.84
C THR A 76 10.85 -14.07 13.86
N ARG A 77 11.02 -14.67 15.05
CA ARG A 77 12.11 -14.36 15.98
C ARG A 77 13.32 -15.27 15.78
N ARG A 78 13.27 -16.36 14.99
CA ARG A 78 14.41 -17.32 14.98
C ARG A 78 14.54 -18.37 13.87
N LYS A 79 13.83 -18.28 12.73
CA LYS A 79 14.09 -19.22 11.63
C LYS A 79 14.77 -18.51 10.48
N THR A 80 15.98 -18.98 10.18
CA THR A 80 16.69 -18.76 8.93
C THR A 80 15.69 -18.76 7.79
N ALA A 81 15.73 -17.71 6.97
CA ALA A 81 14.95 -17.63 5.75
C ALA A 81 15.34 -18.80 4.84
N THR A 82 14.66 -19.95 5.00
CA THR A 82 14.70 -21.01 4.01
C THR A 82 14.06 -20.45 2.75
N GLN A 83 14.61 -20.79 1.60
CA GLN A 83 14.35 -20.20 0.28
C GLN A 83 12.87 -20.25 -0.19
N HIS A 84 11.94 -20.79 0.60
CA HIS A 84 10.56 -21.11 0.23
C HIS A 84 9.48 -20.15 0.78
N GLY A 85 9.79 -19.22 1.68
CA GLY A 85 8.76 -18.30 2.23
C GLY A 85 8.21 -17.26 1.23
N GLY A 86 8.88 -17.06 0.09
CA GLY A 86 8.41 -16.16 -0.97
C GLY A 86 7.36 -16.78 -1.88
N SER A 87 7.39 -18.10 -2.09
CA SER A 87 6.43 -18.79 -2.95
C SER A 87 5.06 -18.89 -2.30
N THR A 88 4.99 -19.15 -1.00
CA THR A 88 3.72 -19.31 -0.28
C THR A 88 2.89 -18.02 -0.22
N LEU A 89 3.52 -16.86 0.03
CA LEU A 89 2.85 -15.54 -0.03
C LEU A 89 2.35 -15.21 -1.44
N ALA A 90 3.15 -15.52 -2.46
CA ALA A 90 2.77 -15.31 -3.85
C ALA A 90 1.58 -16.20 -4.25
N ASP A 91 1.59 -17.47 -3.82
CA ASP A 91 0.51 -18.41 -4.09
C ASP A 91 -0.79 -17.98 -3.40
N LEU A 92 -0.73 -17.48 -2.16
CA LEU A 92 -1.90 -16.96 -1.43
C LEU A 92 -2.43 -15.68 -2.11
N HIS A 93 -1.53 -14.78 -2.52
CA HIS A 93 -1.91 -13.60 -3.28
C HIS A 93 -2.60 -13.99 -4.60
N GLN A 94 -2.11 -15.01 -5.31
CA GLN A 94 -2.75 -15.50 -6.53
C GLN A 94 -4.14 -16.11 -6.26
N ALA A 95 -4.29 -16.87 -5.17
CA ALA A 95 -5.60 -17.41 -4.77
C ALA A 95 -6.62 -16.30 -4.49
N LEU A 96 -6.19 -15.19 -3.89
CA LEU A 96 -7.02 -14.00 -3.68
C LEU A 96 -7.40 -13.32 -5.02
N GLU A 97 -6.45 -13.20 -5.96
CA GLU A 97 -6.71 -12.68 -7.31
C GLU A 97 -7.73 -13.55 -8.09
N ASP A 98 -7.71 -14.88 -7.89
CA ASP A 98 -8.64 -15.80 -8.53
C ASP A 98 -10.04 -15.77 -7.88
N TYR A 99 -10.11 -15.51 -6.58
CA TYR A 99 -11.36 -15.42 -5.80
C TYR A 99 -12.12 -14.12 -6.04
N LEU A 100 -11.41 -12.99 -6.08
CA LEU A 100 -12.00 -11.66 -6.13
C LEU A 100 -13.01 -11.47 -7.30
N PRO A 101 -12.75 -11.93 -8.54
CA PRO A 101 -13.72 -11.89 -9.64
C PRO A 101 -15.04 -12.60 -9.33
N VAL A 102 -14.98 -13.77 -8.70
CA VAL A 102 -16.16 -14.58 -8.38
C VAL A 102 -16.94 -13.93 -7.25
N LEU A 103 -16.23 -13.39 -6.24
CA LEU A 103 -16.82 -12.65 -5.14
C LEU A 103 -17.51 -11.37 -5.61
N LEU A 104 -16.90 -10.62 -6.54
CA LEU A 104 -17.49 -9.41 -7.11
C LEU A 104 -18.83 -9.70 -7.80
N GLY A 105 -19.01 -10.92 -8.33
CA GLY A 105 -20.30 -11.38 -8.86
C GLY A 105 -21.44 -11.29 -7.84
N LEU A 106 -21.17 -11.45 -6.54
CA LEU A 106 -22.18 -11.34 -5.48
C LEU A 106 -22.65 -9.90 -5.22
N VAL A 107 -21.87 -8.90 -5.62
CA VAL A 107 -22.15 -7.47 -5.41
C VAL A 107 -22.49 -6.73 -6.71
N THR A 108 -22.59 -7.45 -7.83
CA THR A 108 -23.02 -6.85 -9.11
C THR A 108 -24.47 -6.35 -9.04
N ASP A 109 -24.71 -5.18 -9.63
CA ASP A 109 -26.03 -4.58 -9.85
C ASP A 109 -26.96 -4.48 -8.62
N GLY A 110 -26.39 -4.31 -7.42
CA GLY A 110 -27.18 -4.20 -6.18
C GLY A 110 -27.93 -5.49 -5.83
N SER A 111 -27.42 -6.63 -6.30
CA SER A 111 -27.99 -7.95 -6.04
C SER A 111 -28.21 -8.19 -4.54
N GLN A 112 -29.38 -8.74 -4.18
CA GLN A 112 -29.68 -9.13 -2.79
C GLN A 112 -28.73 -10.21 -2.26
N LEU A 113 -27.97 -10.87 -3.15
CA LEU A 113 -26.93 -11.84 -2.79
C LEU A 113 -25.85 -11.24 -1.91
N GLN A 114 -25.61 -9.92 -2.00
CA GLN A 114 -24.60 -9.26 -1.19
C GLN A 114 -24.88 -9.37 0.32
N TYR A 115 -26.12 -9.61 0.74
CA TYR A 115 -26.51 -9.74 2.15
C TYR A 115 -26.80 -11.19 2.58
N LYS A 116 -26.61 -12.18 1.69
CA LYS A 116 -27.01 -13.57 1.95
C LYS A 116 -25.99 -14.38 2.75
N VAL A 117 -24.73 -13.97 2.73
CA VAL A 117 -23.63 -14.72 3.32
C VAL A 117 -23.04 -13.93 4.48
N GLN A 118 -22.87 -14.59 5.63
CA GLN A 118 -22.09 -14.07 6.73
C GLN A 118 -20.61 -14.39 6.50
N PHE A 119 -19.78 -13.36 6.41
CA PHE A 119 -18.35 -13.50 6.27
C PHE A 119 -17.66 -13.28 7.60
N ILE A 120 -16.79 -14.21 7.98
CA ILE A 120 -16.11 -14.23 9.26
C ILE A 120 -14.60 -14.13 9.05
N TRP A 121 -13.97 -13.17 9.72
CA TRP A 121 -12.54 -12.91 9.71
C TRP A 121 -12.01 -12.74 11.13
N VAL A 122 -10.77 -13.20 11.35
CA VAL A 122 -10.06 -13.07 12.63
C VAL A 122 -8.83 -12.21 12.42
N ASN A 123 -8.68 -11.17 13.25
CA ASN A 123 -7.44 -10.41 13.32
C ASN A 123 -6.42 -11.16 14.20
N GLN A 124 -5.19 -11.33 13.71
CA GLN A 124 -4.14 -12.06 14.46
C GLN A 124 -3.42 -11.22 15.51
N GLU A 125 -3.54 -9.89 15.44
CA GLU A 125 -2.90 -9.00 16.42
C GLU A 125 -3.86 -8.50 17.51
N ASP A 126 -5.13 -8.92 17.43
CA ASP A 126 -6.16 -8.67 18.45
C ASP A 126 -6.89 -9.97 18.79
N ASP A 127 -6.48 -10.58 19.90
CA ASP A 127 -6.97 -11.89 20.36
C ASP A 127 -8.51 -11.90 20.63
N ALA A 128 -9.16 -10.73 20.66
CA ALA A 128 -10.59 -10.58 20.90
C ALA A 128 -11.46 -10.33 19.65
N GLU A 129 -10.88 -10.07 18.47
CA GLU A 129 -11.64 -9.56 17.31
C GLU A 129 -11.86 -10.61 16.21
N GLU A 130 -12.74 -11.58 16.49
CA GLU A 130 -13.51 -12.21 15.42
C GLU A 130 -14.60 -11.23 14.97
N THR A 131 -14.67 -11.00 13.66
CA THR A 131 -15.66 -10.11 13.06
C THR A 131 -16.47 -10.83 12.01
N ALA A 132 -17.78 -10.79 12.18
CA ALA A 132 -18.75 -11.48 11.35
C ALA A 132 -19.76 -10.48 10.77
N MET A 133 -19.90 -10.40 9.45
CA MET A 133 -20.83 -9.47 8.80
C MET A 133 -21.56 -10.11 7.62
N PHE A 134 -22.88 -9.85 7.52
CA PHE A 134 -23.71 -10.26 6.39
C PHE A 134 -23.58 -9.27 5.23
N ASN A 135 -22.38 -9.17 4.66
CA ASN A 135 -22.14 -8.24 3.56
C ASN A 135 -20.96 -8.67 2.68
N ALA A 136 -21.19 -8.83 1.37
CA ALA A 136 -20.15 -9.21 0.42
C ALA A 136 -19.16 -8.06 0.13
N TRP A 137 -19.55 -6.78 0.25
CA TRP A 137 -18.58 -5.68 0.19
C TRP A 137 -17.62 -5.70 1.38
N TYR A 138 -18.04 -6.20 2.55
CA TYR A 138 -17.14 -6.42 3.67
C TYR A 138 -16.12 -7.53 3.40
N GLU A 139 -16.53 -8.62 2.72
CA GLU A 139 -15.59 -9.64 2.24
C GLU A 139 -14.61 -9.04 1.22
N VAL A 140 -15.10 -8.27 0.24
CA VAL A 140 -14.24 -7.60 -0.76
C VAL A 140 -13.22 -6.69 -0.07
N LEU A 141 -13.67 -5.89 0.90
CA LEU A 141 -12.81 -5.01 1.70
C LEU A 141 -11.71 -5.81 2.43
N SER A 142 -12.09 -6.91 3.08
CA SER A 142 -11.17 -7.77 3.83
C SER A 142 -10.15 -8.46 2.91
N VAL A 143 -10.59 -8.90 1.73
CA VAL A 143 -9.71 -9.47 0.69
C VAL A 143 -8.70 -8.44 0.21
N LEU A 144 -9.14 -7.23 -0.17
CA LEU A 144 -8.25 -6.17 -0.63
C LEU A 144 -7.23 -5.77 0.46
N HIS A 145 -7.67 -5.68 1.71
CA HIS A 145 -6.79 -5.44 2.85
C HIS A 145 -5.73 -6.55 2.96
N LEU A 146 -6.13 -7.83 2.97
CA LEU A 146 -5.18 -8.94 3.05
C LEU A 146 -4.19 -8.94 1.88
N MET A 147 -4.65 -8.69 0.64
CA MET A 147 -3.77 -8.59 -0.53
C MET A 147 -2.70 -7.50 -0.33
N ALA A 148 -3.08 -6.33 0.19
CA ALA A 148 -2.13 -5.27 0.49
C ALA A 148 -1.13 -5.68 1.59
N MET A 149 -1.59 -6.33 2.66
CA MET A 149 -0.70 -6.76 3.76
C MET A 149 0.31 -7.82 3.32
N LEU A 150 -0.09 -8.74 2.44
CA LEU A 150 0.81 -9.72 1.84
C LEU A 150 1.90 -9.05 0.99
N LEU A 151 1.55 -8.02 0.22
CA LEU A 151 2.52 -7.25 -0.55
C LEU A 151 3.48 -6.46 0.35
N LEU A 152 3.00 -5.84 1.44
CA LEU A 152 3.87 -5.20 2.42
C LEU A 152 4.85 -6.20 3.06
N SER A 153 4.39 -7.41 3.36
CA SER A 153 5.23 -8.50 3.86
C SER A 153 6.27 -8.96 2.83
N GLN A 154 5.87 -9.08 1.57
CA GLN A 154 6.77 -9.44 0.48
C GLN A 154 7.85 -8.37 0.28
N ALA A 155 7.48 -7.09 0.29
CA ALA A 155 8.44 -5.99 0.22
C ALA A 155 9.41 -6.03 1.40
N ASN A 156 8.92 -6.28 2.62
CA ASN A 156 9.77 -6.43 3.80
C ASN A 156 10.81 -7.55 3.59
N LEU A 157 10.38 -8.74 3.15
CA LEU A 157 11.29 -9.88 2.90
C LEU A 157 12.37 -9.58 1.84
N LEU A 158 12.04 -8.80 0.81
CA LEU A 158 13.00 -8.39 -0.21
C LEU A 158 14.03 -7.38 0.32
N LEU A 159 13.64 -6.57 1.29
CA LEU A 159 14.45 -5.50 1.87
C LEU A 159 15.24 -5.93 3.11
N LEU A 160 15.06 -7.18 3.58
CA LEU A 160 15.87 -7.74 4.65
C LEU A 160 17.29 -8.09 4.14
N PRO A 161 18.35 -7.63 4.83
CA PRO A 161 19.73 -8.05 4.56
C PRO A 161 19.89 -9.59 4.69
N ARG A 162 20.40 -10.27 3.66
CA ARG A 162 20.66 -11.72 3.71
C ARG A 162 22.09 -11.99 4.17
N THR A 163 22.31 -12.50 5.39
CA THR A 163 23.65 -12.89 5.90
C THR A 163 24.45 -13.65 4.84
N SER A 164 25.52 -13.02 4.33
CA SER A 164 26.51 -13.73 3.52
C SER A 164 27.42 -14.52 4.45
N ALA A 165 27.89 -15.68 4.02
CA ALA A 165 28.85 -16.48 4.77
C ALA A 165 30.25 -15.85 4.86
N ASP A 166 30.47 -14.72 4.17
CA ASP A 166 31.79 -14.19 3.81
C ASP A 166 32.22 -12.95 4.63
N GLY A 167 31.59 -12.71 5.79
CA GLY A 167 31.96 -11.62 6.71
C GLY A 167 31.68 -10.19 6.22
N TYR A 168 31.29 -10.01 4.96
CA TYR A 168 30.79 -8.73 4.43
C TYR A 168 29.33 -8.51 4.85
N GLN A 169 29.05 -7.37 5.48
CA GLN A 169 27.69 -6.94 5.81
C GLN A 169 26.79 -7.02 4.56
N PRO A 170 25.71 -7.81 4.57
CA PRO A 170 24.92 -8.01 3.37
C PRO A 170 24.12 -6.76 3.02
N LYS A 171 24.46 -6.11 1.91
CA LYS A 171 23.67 -5.00 1.36
C LYS A 171 22.51 -5.56 0.54
N VAL A 172 21.31 -5.02 0.72
CA VAL A 172 20.15 -5.34 -0.15
C VAL A 172 20.52 -5.04 -1.60
N SER A 173 20.20 -5.94 -2.54
CA SER A 173 20.50 -5.72 -3.96
C SER A 173 19.70 -4.54 -4.52
N GLU A 174 20.23 -3.90 -5.56
CA GLU A 174 19.52 -2.81 -6.23
C GLU A 174 18.23 -3.29 -6.91
N GLU A 175 18.25 -4.51 -7.45
CA GLU A 175 17.07 -5.15 -8.03
C GLU A 175 15.96 -5.39 -7.00
N SER A 176 16.31 -5.85 -5.79
CA SER A 176 15.34 -5.98 -4.70
C SER A 176 14.74 -4.63 -4.29
N ARG A 177 15.54 -3.55 -4.29
CA ARG A 177 15.03 -2.18 -4.07
C ARG A 177 14.09 -1.72 -5.18
N ARG A 178 14.42 -2.00 -6.45
CA ARG A 178 13.53 -1.67 -7.57
C ARG A 178 12.22 -2.46 -7.52
N ALA A 179 12.31 -3.77 -7.28
CA ALA A 179 11.14 -4.63 -7.19
C ALA A 179 10.22 -4.27 -6.02
N SER A 180 10.77 -3.88 -4.87
CA SER A 180 9.95 -3.47 -3.72
C SER A 180 9.16 -2.19 -3.99
N ILE A 181 9.66 -1.25 -4.79
CA ILE A 181 8.91 -0.05 -5.21
C ILE A 181 7.62 -0.46 -5.92
N ASP A 182 7.69 -1.38 -6.89
CA ASP A 182 6.50 -1.85 -7.63
C ASP A 182 5.50 -2.57 -6.70
N ILE A 183 6.01 -3.34 -5.74
CA ILE A 183 5.19 -4.03 -4.74
C ILE A 183 4.47 -3.02 -3.83
N PHE A 184 5.15 -1.97 -3.36
CA PHE A 184 4.52 -0.90 -2.58
C PHE A 184 3.44 -0.16 -3.37
N LEU A 185 3.70 0.14 -4.64
CA LEU A 185 2.70 0.76 -5.53
C LEU A 185 1.47 -0.13 -5.71
N LYS A 186 1.66 -1.44 -5.86
CA LYS A 186 0.56 -2.41 -5.94
C LYS A 186 -0.24 -2.48 -4.63
N ALA A 187 0.44 -2.48 -3.47
CA ALA A 187 -0.21 -2.47 -2.16
C ALA A 187 -1.05 -1.20 -1.94
N ALA A 188 -0.48 -0.03 -2.26
CA ALA A 188 -1.20 1.24 -2.22
C ALA A 188 -2.42 1.23 -3.15
N GLY A 189 -2.31 0.62 -4.34
CA GLY A 189 -3.42 0.48 -5.29
C GLY A 189 -4.61 -0.31 -4.73
N TYR A 190 -4.38 -1.41 -4.00
CA TYR A 190 -5.47 -2.15 -3.37
C TYR A 190 -6.15 -1.36 -2.25
N LEU A 191 -5.37 -0.69 -1.40
CA LEU A 191 -5.90 0.12 -0.30
C LEU A 191 -6.65 1.35 -0.80
N ASP A 192 -6.15 1.98 -1.85
CA ASP A 192 -6.83 3.10 -2.51
C ASP A 192 -8.16 2.67 -3.13
N CYS A 193 -8.19 1.51 -3.80
CA CYS A 193 -9.41 0.91 -4.33
C CYS A 193 -10.42 0.61 -3.21
N ALA A 194 -9.95 0.01 -2.11
CA ALA A 194 -10.77 -0.24 -0.94
C ALA A 194 -11.42 1.05 -0.41
N VAL A 195 -10.63 2.11 -0.23
CA VAL A 195 -11.12 3.38 0.30
C VAL A 195 -12.06 4.11 -0.66
N ARG A 196 -11.70 4.21 -1.95
CA ARG A 196 -12.44 5.03 -2.92
C ARG A 196 -13.66 4.34 -3.48
N HIS A 197 -13.67 3.01 -3.49
CA HIS A 197 -14.67 2.28 -4.26
C HIS A 197 -15.40 1.18 -3.50
N VAL A 198 -14.81 0.63 -2.44
CA VAL A 198 -15.49 -0.40 -1.63
C VAL A 198 -16.17 0.20 -0.41
N LEU A 199 -15.47 1.05 0.36
CA LEU A 199 -16.06 1.70 1.53
C LEU A 199 -17.36 2.46 1.20
N PRO A 200 -17.47 3.23 0.10
CA PRO A 200 -18.72 3.94 -0.22
C PRO A 200 -19.91 3.03 -0.47
N GLN A 201 -19.68 1.74 -0.80
CA GLN A 201 -20.73 0.75 -1.04
C GLN A 201 -21.28 0.15 0.26
N LEU A 202 -20.56 0.32 1.37
CA LEU A 202 -21.00 -0.13 2.68
C LEU A 202 -22.00 0.87 3.30
N PRO A 203 -23.16 0.41 3.79
CA PRO A 203 -24.09 1.24 4.55
C PRO A 203 -23.41 1.97 5.71
N SER A 204 -23.92 3.15 6.07
CA SER A 204 -23.35 3.98 7.14
C SER A 204 -23.26 3.26 8.47
N GLU A 205 -24.27 2.45 8.81
CA GLU A 205 -24.33 1.67 10.05
C GLU A 205 -23.23 0.62 10.04
N LEU A 206 -23.06 -0.08 8.91
CA LEU A 206 -22.04 -1.12 8.77
C LEU A 206 -20.62 -0.54 8.81
N ARG A 207 -20.40 0.62 8.18
CA ARG A 207 -19.11 1.32 8.22
C ARG A 207 -18.67 1.71 9.63
N ARG A 208 -19.61 2.10 10.50
CA ARG A 208 -19.32 2.44 11.91
C ARG A 208 -18.96 1.21 12.74
N ASN A 209 -19.44 0.04 12.32
CA ASN A 209 -19.20 -1.24 12.99
C ASN A 209 -18.00 -2.00 12.40
N LEU A 210 -17.26 -1.42 11.44
CA LEU A 210 -16.04 -2.02 10.92
C LEU A 210 -15.00 -2.17 12.04
N PRO A 211 -14.26 -3.29 12.06
CA PRO A 211 -13.11 -3.40 12.95
C PRO A 211 -12.11 -2.30 12.63
N VAL A 212 -11.34 -1.91 13.64
CA VAL A 212 -10.52 -0.70 13.59
C VAL A 212 -9.40 -0.78 12.55
N ASP A 213 -8.91 -1.98 12.21
CA ASP A 213 -7.96 -2.19 11.11
C ASP A 213 -8.55 -1.90 9.71
N LEU A 214 -9.88 -2.01 9.56
CA LEU A 214 -10.61 -1.66 8.35
C LEU A 214 -11.25 -0.27 8.41
N ALA A 215 -11.00 0.50 9.47
CA ALA A 215 -11.45 1.88 9.54
C ALA A 215 -10.83 2.72 8.41
N GLU A 216 -11.61 3.65 7.86
CA GLU A 216 -11.20 4.46 6.71
C GLU A 216 -9.85 5.17 6.93
N GLY A 217 -9.65 5.78 8.10
CA GLY A 217 -8.40 6.45 8.45
C GLY A 217 -7.21 5.49 8.50
N VAL A 218 -7.38 4.26 8.98
CA VAL A 218 -6.32 3.24 8.98
C VAL A 218 -5.97 2.82 7.55
N LEU A 219 -6.96 2.53 6.72
CA LEU A 219 -6.75 2.14 5.32
C LEU A 219 -6.05 3.25 4.52
N ARG A 220 -6.45 4.53 4.73
CA ARG A 220 -5.78 5.69 4.14
C ARG A 220 -4.34 5.83 4.63
N ALA A 221 -4.10 5.68 5.94
CA ALA A 221 -2.76 5.72 6.51
C ALA A 221 -1.85 4.62 5.95
N LEU A 222 -2.36 3.39 5.79
CA LEU A 222 -1.62 2.27 5.19
C LEU A 222 -1.32 2.53 3.70
N CYS A 223 -2.26 3.08 2.96
CA CYS A 223 -2.05 3.45 1.56
C CYS A 223 -0.90 4.47 1.43
N LEU A 224 -0.95 5.52 2.27
CA LEU A 224 0.07 6.56 2.32
C LEU A 224 1.41 6.04 2.85
N GLN A 225 1.41 5.10 3.78
CA GLN A 225 2.61 4.39 4.25
C GLN A 225 3.30 3.67 3.10
N ALA A 226 2.55 2.88 2.31
CA ALA A 226 3.10 2.15 1.18
C ALA A 226 3.74 3.10 0.16
N LEU A 227 3.05 4.21 -0.17
CA LEU A 227 3.60 5.24 -1.06
C LEU A 227 4.85 5.91 -0.46
N GLY A 228 4.81 6.25 0.82
CA GLY A 228 5.93 6.85 1.55
C GLY A 228 7.17 5.95 1.55
N GLN A 229 6.99 4.64 1.74
CA GLN A 229 8.07 3.65 1.67
C GLN A 229 8.65 3.50 0.26
N GLY A 230 7.79 3.47 -0.76
CA GLY A 230 8.25 3.46 -2.16
C GLY A 230 9.12 4.67 -2.49
N VAL A 231 8.71 5.87 -2.06
CA VAL A 231 9.49 7.10 -2.26
C VAL A 231 10.78 7.13 -1.44
N ASP A 232 10.77 6.63 -0.21
CA ASP A 232 11.96 6.52 0.64
C ASP A 232 13.06 5.69 -0.05
N ILE A 233 12.67 4.56 -0.64
CA ILE A 233 13.60 3.69 -1.41
C ILE A 233 14.09 4.39 -2.67
N GLN A 234 13.22 5.04 -3.43
CA GLN A 234 13.61 5.82 -4.61
C GLN A 234 14.59 6.94 -4.26
N LEU A 235 14.33 7.67 -3.17
CA LEU A 235 15.20 8.72 -2.68
C LEU A 235 16.56 8.16 -2.28
N GLY A 236 16.58 7.02 -1.59
CA GLY A 236 17.82 6.35 -1.24
C GLY A 236 18.66 5.96 -2.46
N MET A 237 18.02 5.35 -3.47
CA MET A 237 18.68 5.05 -4.74
C MET A 237 19.17 6.30 -5.48
N ALA A 238 18.41 7.40 -5.44
CA ALA A 238 18.81 8.66 -6.04
C ALA A 238 19.99 9.30 -5.29
N ILE A 239 20.07 9.18 -3.97
CA ILE A 239 21.21 9.65 -3.17
C ILE A 239 22.49 8.93 -3.60
N ASP A 240 22.44 7.60 -3.71
CA ASP A 240 23.56 6.74 -4.13
C ASP A 240 23.96 6.94 -5.61
N SER A 241 23.06 7.47 -6.44
CA SER A 241 23.31 7.70 -7.86
C SER A 241 24.03 9.04 -8.13
N THR A 242 25.15 8.95 -8.86
CA THR A 242 25.87 10.12 -9.40
C THR A 242 25.13 10.78 -10.56
N LYS A 243 24.20 10.07 -11.20
CA LYS A 243 23.39 10.57 -12.32
C LYS A 243 22.16 11.37 -11.84
N ALA A 244 21.68 11.11 -10.63
CA ALA A 244 20.50 11.78 -10.10
C ALA A 244 20.83 13.23 -9.72
N THR A 245 20.15 14.19 -10.34
CA THR A 245 20.33 15.62 -10.05
C THR A 245 19.83 15.97 -8.66
N LEU A 246 20.33 17.08 -8.10
CA LEU A 246 19.85 17.59 -6.82
C LEU A 246 18.33 17.83 -6.86
N ALA A 247 17.80 18.37 -7.96
CA ALA A 247 16.37 18.63 -8.12
C ALA A 247 15.50 17.36 -7.96
N VAL A 248 15.95 16.21 -8.51
CA VAL A 248 15.27 14.92 -8.35
C VAL A 248 15.25 14.51 -6.87
N LYS A 249 16.41 14.59 -6.19
CA LYS A 249 16.53 14.25 -4.77
C LYS A 249 15.62 15.14 -3.89
N ARG A 250 15.57 16.46 -4.18
CA ARG A 250 14.69 17.41 -3.48
C ARG A 250 13.21 17.05 -3.67
N ARG A 251 12.79 16.76 -4.91
CA ARG A 251 11.40 16.40 -5.21
C ARG A 251 10.97 15.15 -4.44
N LEU A 252 11.78 14.10 -4.47
CA LEU A 252 11.48 12.85 -3.75
C LEU A 252 11.41 13.09 -2.24
N ALA A 253 12.33 13.87 -1.66
CA ALA A 253 12.28 14.23 -0.25
C ALA A 253 10.99 15.00 0.13
N CYS A 254 10.56 15.96 -0.69
CA CYS A 254 9.30 16.68 -0.49
C CYS A 254 8.07 15.76 -0.61
N GLU A 255 8.04 14.88 -1.60
CA GLU A 255 6.96 13.88 -1.78
C GLU A 255 6.90 12.92 -0.58
N MET A 256 8.05 12.48 -0.06
CA MET A 256 8.14 11.63 1.13
C MET A 256 7.53 12.32 2.36
N VAL A 257 7.92 13.57 2.66
CA VAL A 257 7.35 14.35 3.77
C VAL A 257 5.83 14.48 3.64
N LYS A 258 5.34 14.74 2.44
CA LYS A 258 3.89 14.87 2.17
C LYS A 258 3.14 13.58 2.49
N TYR A 259 3.63 12.42 2.04
CA TYR A 259 2.96 11.15 2.32
C TYR A 259 2.94 10.82 3.80
N TRP A 260 4.05 10.99 4.51
CA TRP A 260 4.11 10.70 5.95
C TRP A 260 3.29 11.68 6.80
N GLN A 261 3.22 12.96 6.43
CA GLN A 261 2.32 13.93 7.06
C GLN A 261 0.86 13.47 6.92
N GLN A 262 0.42 13.17 5.69
CA GLN A 262 -0.95 12.75 5.45
C GLN A 262 -1.26 11.42 6.17
N ALA A 263 -0.32 10.49 6.21
CA ALA A 263 -0.49 9.24 6.96
C ALA A 263 -0.70 9.52 8.45
N GLN A 264 0.07 10.46 9.02
CA GLN A 264 -0.07 10.89 10.41
C GLN A 264 -1.45 11.50 10.66
N ASP A 265 -1.90 12.41 9.81
CA ASP A 265 -3.19 13.10 9.94
C ASP A 265 -4.37 12.12 9.93
N ASN A 266 -4.27 11.03 9.17
CA ASN A 266 -5.31 10.00 9.07
C ASN A 266 -5.37 9.07 10.30
N ILE A 267 -4.26 8.90 11.03
CA ILE A 267 -4.17 7.91 12.13
C ILE A 267 -4.16 8.53 13.52
N MET A 268 -3.73 9.80 13.66
CA MET A 268 -3.45 10.41 14.97
C MET A 268 -4.67 10.57 15.89
N ASN A 269 -5.88 10.67 15.32
CA ASN A 269 -7.12 10.90 16.06
C ASN A 269 -7.98 9.63 16.20
N LEU A 270 -7.48 8.47 15.78
CA LEU A 270 -8.23 7.22 15.87
C LEU A 270 -8.08 6.60 17.26
N PRO A 271 -9.15 6.02 17.85
CA PRO A 271 -9.12 5.34 19.13
C PRO A 271 -8.45 3.96 18.98
N LEU A 272 -7.14 3.96 18.74
CA LEU A 272 -6.32 2.76 18.58
C LEU A 272 -5.95 2.22 19.97
N SER A 273 -6.91 1.62 20.66
CA SER A 273 -6.73 1.06 22.01
C SER A 273 -5.98 -0.27 22.04
N ASN A 274 -5.64 -0.83 20.88
CA ASN A 274 -4.95 -2.11 20.74
C ASN A 274 -3.47 -1.97 20.43
N GLY A 275 -2.72 -3.04 20.76
CA GLY A 275 -1.27 -3.04 20.70
C GLY A 275 -0.69 -2.83 19.30
N TRP A 276 -1.42 -3.12 18.21
CA TRP A 276 -0.91 -2.86 16.85
C TRP A 276 -1.20 -1.44 16.37
N GLY A 277 -2.39 -0.90 16.64
CA GLY A 277 -2.75 0.44 16.19
C GLY A 277 -1.79 1.48 16.76
N GLU A 278 -1.40 1.32 18.02
CA GLU A 278 -0.37 2.16 18.64
C GLU A 278 1.00 2.01 17.97
N LYS A 279 1.42 0.78 17.62
CA LYS A 279 2.68 0.55 16.89
C LYS A 279 2.66 1.24 15.52
N HIS A 280 1.56 1.13 14.78
CA HIS A 280 1.42 1.77 13.47
C HIS A 280 1.53 3.29 13.60
N ARG A 281 0.85 3.88 14.60
CA ARG A 281 0.93 5.31 14.90
C ARG A 281 2.35 5.77 15.23
N LEU A 282 3.07 5.00 16.06
CA LEU A 282 4.46 5.28 16.41
C LEU A 282 5.39 5.16 15.20
N PHE A 283 5.19 4.15 14.35
CA PHE A 283 5.96 3.96 13.12
C PHE A 283 5.79 5.15 12.16
N ILE A 284 4.55 5.56 11.88
CA ILE A 284 4.27 6.73 11.04
C ILE A 284 4.89 8.00 11.63
N LYS A 285 4.73 8.22 12.94
CA LYS A 285 5.32 9.38 13.62
C LYS A 285 6.84 9.41 13.48
N TRP A 286 7.50 8.27 13.67
CA TRP A 286 8.94 8.14 13.49
C TRP A 286 9.34 8.47 12.05
N LYS A 287 8.69 7.85 11.06
CA LYS A 287 8.96 8.08 9.64
C LYS A 287 8.72 9.52 9.20
N TYR A 288 7.69 10.17 9.72
CA TYR A 288 7.45 11.59 9.47
C TYR A 288 8.58 12.48 10.01
N ILE A 289 9.04 12.24 11.25
CA ILE A 289 10.15 12.99 11.84
C ILE A 289 11.45 12.74 11.05
N GLU A 290 11.73 11.49 10.69
CA GLU A 290 12.86 11.10 9.85
C GLU A 290 12.85 11.86 8.52
N ALA A 291 11.71 11.88 7.83
CA ALA A 291 11.55 12.58 6.55
C ALA A 291 11.79 14.09 6.67
N LYS A 292 11.31 14.75 7.73
CA LYS A 292 11.58 16.18 7.97
C LYS A 292 13.04 16.47 8.29
N SER A 293 13.71 15.52 8.93
CA SER A 293 15.07 15.70 9.44
C SER A 293 16.15 15.60 8.37
N GLN A 294 15.81 15.40 7.09
CA GLN A 294 16.77 15.40 5.97
C GLN A 294 17.08 16.85 5.51
N PRO A 295 18.09 17.54 6.08
CA PRO A 295 18.22 18.99 5.99
C PRO A 295 18.94 19.42 4.71
N SER A 296 19.73 18.53 4.10
CA SER A 296 20.59 18.83 2.94
C SER A 296 19.84 18.87 1.61
N LEU A 297 18.60 18.36 1.56
CA LEU A 297 17.79 18.30 0.34
C LEU A 297 16.56 19.22 0.38
N THR A 298 16.13 19.66 1.56
CA THR A 298 14.92 20.49 1.73
C THR A 298 15.25 21.98 1.94
N ALA A 299 16.50 22.34 2.19
CA ALA A 299 16.91 23.75 2.28
C ALA A 299 16.82 24.44 0.91
N PRO A 300 16.07 25.55 0.78
CA PRO A 300 16.12 26.37 -0.42
C PRO A 300 17.50 27.01 -0.50
N THR A 301 18.25 26.68 -1.55
CA THR A 301 19.37 27.54 -1.95
C THR A 301 18.73 28.83 -2.46
N ILE A 302 18.64 29.84 -1.59
CA ILE A 302 18.13 31.17 -1.91
C ILE A 302 19.05 31.76 -3.00
N LYS A 303 18.62 31.68 -4.25
CA LYS A 303 18.73 32.81 -5.16
C LYS A 303 17.30 33.23 -5.43
N LYS A 304 16.90 34.37 -4.86
CA LYS A 304 15.60 35.01 -5.15
C LYS A 304 15.42 35.12 -6.67
N PRO A 305 14.24 34.80 -7.19
CA PRO A 305 13.55 35.78 -8.01
C PRO A 305 12.21 36.14 -7.36
N SER A 306 11.99 37.45 -7.28
CA SER A 306 10.72 38.17 -7.11
C SER A 306 9.43 37.35 -6.94
N LEU A 307 8.82 37.52 -5.77
CA LEU A 307 7.37 37.66 -5.52
C LEU A 307 6.41 36.83 -6.41
N CYS A 308 5.89 35.74 -5.87
CA CYS A 308 4.52 35.31 -6.17
C CYS A 308 3.67 35.62 -4.94
N GLN A 309 2.88 36.69 -5.00
CA GLN A 309 1.80 36.94 -4.05
C GLN A 309 0.56 36.09 -4.39
N PRO A 310 -0.35 35.86 -3.43
CA PRO A 310 -1.51 35.00 -3.60
C PRO A 310 -2.57 35.64 -4.49
N PHE A 311 -3.24 34.82 -5.29
CA PHE A 311 -4.36 35.20 -6.15
C PHE A 311 -5.63 35.32 -5.28
N ASP A 312 -6.09 36.54 -5.01
CA ASP A 312 -7.41 36.82 -4.42
C ASP A 312 -8.47 37.01 -5.52
N GLN A 313 -9.61 36.34 -5.35
CA GLN A 313 -10.82 36.53 -6.14
C GLN A 313 -11.60 37.74 -5.62
N LYS A 314 -11.84 38.76 -6.46
CA LYS A 314 -13.12 39.49 -6.59
C LYS A 314 -13.11 40.58 -7.68
N THR A 315 -14.07 40.43 -8.60
CA THR A 315 -14.88 41.44 -9.32
C THR A 315 -14.27 42.57 -10.18
N ALA A 316 -14.82 42.63 -11.39
CA ALA A 316 -15.27 43.82 -12.15
C ALA A 316 -14.40 44.33 -13.32
N THR A 317 -15.00 44.15 -14.52
CA THR A 317 -15.10 45.10 -15.64
C THR A 317 -13.82 45.70 -16.24
N GLY A 318 -13.54 45.33 -17.50
CA GLY A 318 -12.65 46.09 -18.37
C GLY A 318 -12.36 45.38 -19.68
N SER A 319 -13.06 45.77 -20.75
CA SER A 319 -12.73 45.41 -22.13
C SER A 319 -11.34 45.92 -22.52
N CYS A 320 -10.55 45.11 -23.23
CA CYS A 320 -9.81 45.56 -24.41
C CYS A 320 -9.32 44.38 -25.26
N ALA A 321 -9.33 44.64 -26.56
CA ALA A 321 -9.24 43.68 -27.65
C ALA A 321 -7.82 43.52 -28.22
N CYS A 322 -7.66 42.39 -28.93
CA CYS A 322 -6.76 42.13 -30.07
C CYS A 322 -5.24 42.24 -29.92
N GLY A 323 -4.55 41.20 -30.39
CA GLY A 323 -3.11 41.23 -30.62
C GLY A 323 -2.52 39.86 -30.95
N THR A 324 -2.89 39.30 -32.11
CA THR A 324 -2.20 38.19 -32.78
C THR A 324 -0.69 38.43 -32.87
N HIS A 325 0.13 37.46 -32.43
CA HIS A 325 1.34 36.98 -33.12
C HIS A 325 2.02 35.85 -32.32
N ALA A 326 1.96 34.63 -32.86
CA ALA A 326 2.84 33.52 -32.48
C ALA A 326 4.13 33.59 -33.33
N PRO A 327 5.27 33.13 -32.78
CA PRO A 327 6.13 32.21 -33.55
C PRO A 327 6.80 31.16 -32.62
N PRO A 328 7.66 30.25 -33.11
CA PRO A 328 7.25 28.95 -33.62
C PRO A 328 7.83 27.77 -32.81
N TYR A 329 7.22 26.62 -33.06
CA TYR A 329 7.53 25.28 -32.59
C TYR A 329 9.02 24.89 -32.70
N PHE A 330 9.60 24.43 -31.58
CA PHE A 330 10.70 23.46 -31.59
C PHE A 330 10.15 22.10 -31.17
N PHE A 331 10.04 21.20 -32.15
CA PHE A 331 9.78 19.78 -31.95
C PHE A 331 11.05 19.10 -31.41
N TYR A 332 10.95 18.45 -30.25
CA TYR A 332 11.81 17.33 -29.88
C TYR A 332 10.96 16.20 -29.28
N PRO A 333 11.35 14.93 -29.48
CA PRO A 333 10.45 13.79 -29.50
C PRO A 333 10.01 13.39 -28.08
N THR A 334 8.71 13.16 -27.95
CA THR A 334 8.09 12.52 -26.79
C THR A 334 8.71 11.14 -26.51
N PRO A 335 9.27 10.89 -25.31
CA PRO A 335 9.59 9.53 -24.89
C PRO A 335 8.28 8.80 -24.57
N THR A 336 8.14 7.61 -25.14
CA THR A 336 7.01 6.69 -25.01
C THR A 336 6.56 6.48 -23.56
N ARG A 337 5.27 6.77 -23.29
CA ARG A 337 4.53 6.41 -22.07
C ARG A 337 4.66 4.91 -21.79
N ARG A 338 5.35 4.50 -20.73
CA ARG A 338 5.04 3.22 -20.06
C ARG A 338 3.98 3.46 -19.01
N ARG A 339 2.72 3.14 -19.34
CA ARG A 339 1.66 2.94 -18.34
C ARG A 339 2.05 1.72 -17.51
N VAL A 340 2.40 1.92 -16.25
CA VAL A 340 2.36 0.82 -15.27
C VAL A 340 0.88 0.56 -14.98
N ARG A 341 0.36 -0.57 -15.49
CA ARG A 341 -0.97 -1.06 -15.12
C ARG A 341 -0.88 -1.59 -13.69
N VAL A 342 -1.46 -0.86 -12.75
CA VAL A 342 -1.51 -1.22 -11.32
C VAL A 342 -2.43 -2.43 -11.08
N CYS A 343 -3.40 -2.66 -11.96
CA CYS A 343 -4.20 -3.87 -12.00
C CYS A 343 -3.58 -4.84 -13.01
N GLY A 344 -3.29 -6.08 -12.60
CA GLY A 344 -2.89 -7.14 -13.52
C GLY A 344 -3.90 -7.28 -14.68
N PRO A 345 -3.49 -7.76 -15.86
CA PRO A 345 -4.33 -7.82 -17.06
C PRO A 345 -5.66 -8.58 -16.86
N ARG A 346 -5.77 -9.43 -15.82
CA ARG A 346 -7.00 -10.14 -15.45
C ARG A 346 -7.99 -9.34 -14.60
N LEU A 347 -7.55 -8.36 -13.82
CA LEU A 347 -8.41 -7.56 -12.91
C LEU A 347 -8.98 -6.30 -13.57
N GLN A 348 -8.29 -5.76 -14.59
CA GLN A 348 -8.75 -4.56 -15.29
C GLN A 348 -10.14 -4.69 -15.95
N PRO A 349 -10.46 -5.77 -16.68
CA PRO A 349 -11.76 -5.89 -17.36
C PRO A 349 -12.94 -6.00 -16.37
N LEU A 350 -12.67 -6.56 -15.18
CA LEU A 350 -13.69 -6.85 -14.17
C LEU A 350 -13.98 -5.65 -13.25
N LEU A 351 -12.96 -4.85 -12.91
CA LEU A 351 -13.19 -3.57 -12.24
C LEU A 351 -13.96 -2.62 -13.17
N SER A 352 -13.67 -2.63 -14.47
CA SER A 352 -14.45 -1.87 -15.45
C SER A 352 -15.89 -2.37 -15.63
N SER A 353 -16.19 -3.65 -15.44
CA SER A 353 -17.57 -4.19 -15.55
C SER A 353 -18.43 -3.93 -14.31
N VAL A 354 -17.83 -3.56 -13.17
CA VAL A 354 -18.54 -3.23 -11.91
C VAL A 354 -18.58 -1.70 -11.68
N ASN A 355 -18.31 -0.88 -12.71
CA ASN A 355 -18.17 0.59 -12.59
C ASN A 355 -17.17 1.03 -11.50
N LEU A 356 -16.14 0.23 -11.22
CA LEU A 356 -15.02 0.58 -10.34
C LEU A 356 -13.93 1.21 -11.23
N PRO A 357 -13.77 2.55 -11.25
CA PRO A 357 -12.79 3.17 -12.13
C PRO A 357 -11.37 2.78 -11.73
N ILE A 358 -10.56 2.40 -12.73
CA ILE A 358 -9.14 2.20 -12.56
C ILE A 358 -8.50 3.58 -12.38
N VAL A 359 -8.25 3.99 -11.13
CA VAL A 359 -7.56 5.25 -10.87
C VAL A 359 -6.06 5.02 -11.06
N HIS A 360 -5.52 5.63 -12.11
CA HIS A 360 -4.10 5.87 -12.20
C HIS A 360 -3.68 6.78 -11.03
N PRO A 361 -2.58 6.49 -10.31
CA PRO A 361 -2.04 7.45 -9.36
C PRO A 361 -1.80 8.80 -10.07
N PRO A 362 -1.81 9.94 -9.34
CA PRO A 362 -1.38 11.21 -9.92
C PRO A 362 -0.07 10.98 -10.65
N THR A 363 -0.01 11.37 -11.92
CA THR A 363 1.03 10.96 -12.87
C THR A 363 2.42 11.21 -12.28
N VAL A 364 3.03 10.17 -11.73
CA VAL A 364 4.46 10.18 -11.44
C VAL A 364 5.12 10.07 -12.78
N VAL A 365 5.64 11.19 -13.27
CA VAL A 365 6.57 11.22 -14.39
C VAL A 365 7.78 10.40 -13.94
N LEU A 366 7.78 9.12 -14.29
CA LEU A 366 8.99 8.30 -14.29
C LEU A 366 9.88 8.89 -15.38
N SER A 367 10.85 9.69 -14.94
CA SER A 367 11.95 10.11 -15.79
C SER A 367 12.73 8.86 -16.20
N PRO A 368 12.95 8.60 -17.49
CA PRO A 368 13.76 7.47 -17.92
C PRO A 368 15.24 7.86 -17.84
N TYR A 369 15.84 7.88 -16.65
CA TYR A 369 17.28 8.04 -16.48
C TYR A 369 17.83 7.24 -15.30
#